data_AF-A0A424Z256-F1
#
_entry.id   AF-A0A424Z256-F1
#
_cell.length_a   1.000
_cell.length_b   1.000
_cell.length_c   1.000
_cell.angle_alpha   90.00
_cell.angle_beta   90.00
_cell.angle_gamma   90.00
#
_symmetry.space_group_name_H-M   'P 1'
#
loop_
_entity.id
_entity.type
_entity.pdbx_description
1 polymer ?
#
loop_
_entity_poly.entity_id
_entity_poly.type
_entity_poly.pdbx_seq_one_letter_code
_entity_poly.pdbx_strand_id
1 'polypeptide(L)'
;MAKTEKIYIYGASGHGLVCQDIAKNIGYKECIFLDDFKGMKFHPKLPKYDFFIAIGDNIIRKQIYKKVLASGFKIVNLIDKNTFISPSANIEENSGILIMPYVVVNAKAKIERGVILNTASVIEHECVIGEFTHISVGAKCAGNVKIGKNCFLGINSCILPNLSLADNSILGGGATLVKSENEKGVFIGVPAKRKISI
;
A
#
# COMPACT_ATOMS: atom_id res chain seq x y z
N MET A 1 19.17 3.12 -12.12
CA MET A 1 19.11 1.94 -13.01
C MET A 1 17.78 1.94 -13.73
N ALA A 2 17.81 1.74 -15.06
CA ALA A 2 16.60 1.64 -15.87
C ALA A 2 15.70 0.48 -15.41
N LYS A 3 14.41 0.61 -15.68
CA LYS A 3 13.39 -0.43 -15.47
C LYS A 3 13.77 -1.71 -16.23
N THR A 4 13.65 -2.88 -15.62
CA THR A 4 13.90 -4.15 -16.31
C THR A 4 12.71 -4.56 -17.19
N GLU A 5 12.93 -5.40 -18.20
CA GLU A 5 11.82 -5.90 -19.04
C GLU A 5 10.90 -6.87 -18.29
N LYS A 6 11.49 -7.63 -17.36
CA LYS A 6 10.81 -8.60 -16.49
C LYS A 6 10.69 -8.07 -15.07
N ILE A 7 9.70 -8.54 -14.32
CA ILE A 7 9.53 -8.24 -12.89
C ILE A 7 9.15 -9.51 -12.12
N TYR A 8 9.69 -9.66 -10.92
CA TYR A 8 9.21 -10.67 -9.97
C TYR A 8 8.02 -10.14 -9.18
N ILE A 9 6.95 -10.93 -9.10
CA ILE A 9 5.78 -10.67 -8.28
C ILE A 9 5.73 -11.73 -7.17
N TYR A 10 6.05 -11.35 -5.93
CA TYR A 10 6.04 -12.25 -4.79
C TYR A 10 4.65 -12.29 -4.14
N GLY A 11 4.00 -13.44 -4.21
CA GLY A 11 2.61 -13.67 -3.82
C GLY A 11 1.77 -13.96 -5.06
N ALA A 12 1.31 -15.21 -5.19
CA ALA A 12 0.53 -15.69 -6.35
C ALA A 12 -0.99 -15.77 -6.07
N SER A 13 -1.46 -15.09 -5.01
CA SER A 13 -2.90 -14.98 -4.70
C SER A 13 -3.60 -13.98 -5.62
N GLY A 14 -4.90 -13.72 -5.38
CA GLY A 14 -5.65 -12.69 -6.11
C GLY A 14 -5.01 -11.30 -6.07
N HIS A 15 -4.31 -10.95 -4.98
CA HIS A 15 -3.57 -9.68 -4.92
C HIS A 15 -2.36 -9.66 -5.88
N GLY A 16 -1.73 -10.83 -6.11
CA GLY A 16 -0.68 -11.02 -7.11
C GLY A 16 -1.17 -10.79 -8.53
N LEU A 17 -2.36 -11.30 -8.85
CA LEU A 17 -2.97 -11.12 -10.17
C LEU A 17 -3.19 -9.64 -10.49
N VAL A 18 -3.75 -8.86 -9.56
CA VAL A 18 -3.95 -7.43 -9.80
C VAL A 18 -2.62 -6.66 -9.89
N CYS A 19 -1.59 -7.05 -9.12
CA CYS A 19 -0.26 -6.45 -9.26
C CYS A 19 0.37 -6.75 -10.64
N GLN A 20 0.13 -7.94 -11.20
CA GLN A 20 0.54 -8.27 -12.57
C GLN A 20 -0.12 -7.35 -13.59
N ASP A 21 -1.43 -7.06 -13.44
CA ASP A 21 -2.13 -6.16 -14.36
C ASP A 21 -1.52 -4.75 -14.34
N ILE A 22 -1.20 -4.22 -13.15
CA ILE A 22 -0.54 -2.91 -13.02
C ILE A 22 0.85 -2.96 -13.66
N ALA A 23 1.64 -3.99 -13.37
CA ALA A 23 2.98 -4.16 -13.92
C ALA A 23 2.96 -4.18 -15.47
N LYS A 24 2.02 -4.91 -16.08
CA LYS A 24 1.79 -4.92 -17.52
C LYS A 24 1.36 -3.55 -18.04
N ASN A 25 0.42 -2.88 -17.37
CA ASN A 25 -0.06 -1.55 -17.76
C ASN A 25 1.08 -0.53 -17.82
N ILE A 26 2.02 -0.58 -16.88
CA ILE A 26 3.20 0.31 -16.89
C ILE A 26 4.33 -0.15 -17.82
N GLY A 27 4.16 -1.28 -18.52
CA GLY A 27 5.03 -1.71 -19.61
C GLY A 27 6.04 -2.81 -19.29
N TYR A 28 5.92 -3.54 -18.18
CA TYR A 28 6.68 -4.79 -18.02
C TYR A 28 6.19 -5.81 -19.05
N LYS A 29 7.13 -6.53 -19.67
CA LYS A 29 6.84 -7.53 -20.72
C LYS A 29 6.49 -8.89 -20.12
N GLU A 30 7.09 -9.22 -18.97
CA GLU A 30 6.92 -10.51 -18.32
C GLU A 30 6.85 -10.33 -16.79
N CYS A 31 5.86 -10.96 -16.16
CA CYS A 31 5.73 -11.02 -14.71
C CYS A 31 5.97 -12.46 -14.26
N ILE A 32 7.00 -12.67 -13.45
CA ILE A 32 7.41 -13.97 -12.92
C ILE A 32 6.90 -14.08 -11.49
N PHE A 33 5.93 -14.96 -11.26
CA PHE A 33 5.39 -15.17 -9.92
C PHE A 33 6.35 -15.99 -9.04
N LEU A 34 6.52 -15.53 -7.81
CA LEU A 34 7.21 -16.24 -6.75
C LEU A 34 6.24 -16.47 -5.59
N ASP A 35 6.21 -17.66 -5.03
CA ASP A 35 5.37 -17.98 -3.88
C ASP A 35 5.97 -19.16 -3.11
N ASP A 36 6.13 -19.00 -1.79
CA ASP A 36 6.79 -20.02 -0.96
C ASP A 36 5.90 -21.25 -0.73
N PHE A 37 4.58 -21.12 -0.93
CA PHE A 37 3.63 -22.20 -0.73
C PHE A 37 3.36 -22.99 -2.02
N LYS A 38 3.25 -22.30 -3.16
CA LYS A 38 2.91 -22.92 -4.45
C LYS A 38 3.61 -22.24 -5.63
N GLY A 39 4.46 -22.98 -6.33
CA GLY A 39 5.13 -22.49 -7.54
C GLY A 39 6.62 -22.23 -7.34
N MET A 40 7.16 -21.25 -8.05
CA MET A 40 8.58 -20.93 -7.99
C MET A 40 8.92 -20.24 -6.66
N LYS A 41 9.87 -20.79 -5.92
CA LYS A 41 10.30 -20.22 -4.64
C LYS A 41 11.29 -19.08 -4.84
N PHE A 42 11.26 -18.13 -3.92
CA PHE A 42 12.28 -17.08 -3.89
C PHE A 42 13.66 -17.66 -3.56
N HIS A 43 14.69 -17.17 -4.26
CA HIS A 43 16.08 -17.50 -3.96
C HIS A 43 16.98 -16.24 -4.12
N PRO A 44 17.94 -15.97 -3.20
CA PRO A 44 18.78 -14.77 -3.28
C PRO A 44 19.62 -14.64 -4.56
N LYS A 45 19.92 -15.79 -5.19
CA LYS A 45 20.70 -15.89 -6.43
C LYS A 45 19.87 -15.76 -7.73
N LEU A 46 18.57 -15.46 -7.66
CA LEU A 46 17.81 -15.19 -8.89
C LEU A 46 18.42 -13.99 -9.65
N PRO A 47 18.32 -13.96 -10.99
CA PRO A 47 18.69 -12.79 -11.79
C PRO A 47 18.12 -11.50 -11.21
N LYS A 48 18.88 -10.40 -11.22
CA LYS A 48 18.48 -9.14 -10.57
C LYS A 48 17.53 -8.32 -11.43
N TYR A 49 16.30 -8.82 -11.58
CA TYR A 49 15.18 -8.04 -12.11
C TYR A 49 14.54 -7.17 -11.03
N ASP A 50 13.76 -6.18 -11.46
CA ASP A 50 12.87 -5.44 -10.57
C ASP A 50 11.95 -6.40 -9.81
N PHE A 51 11.55 -6.01 -8.61
CA PHE A 51 10.84 -6.87 -7.67
C PHE A 51 9.63 -6.15 -7.08
N PHE A 52 8.52 -6.86 -6.92
CA PHE A 52 7.35 -6.37 -6.20
C PHE A 52 6.79 -7.42 -5.24
N ILE A 53 6.24 -6.99 -4.11
CA ILE A 53 5.72 -7.87 -3.06
C ILE A 53 4.20 -7.71 -3.02
N ALA A 54 3.50 -8.61 -3.70
CA ALA A 54 2.06 -8.60 -3.85
C ALA A 54 1.37 -9.37 -2.71
N ILE A 55 1.59 -8.90 -1.48
CA ILE A 55 1.00 -9.47 -0.26
C ILE A 55 0.18 -8.40 0.46
N GLY A 56 -1.12 -8.64 0.62
CA GLY A 56 -2.03 -7.70 1.27
C GLY A 56 -1.78 -7.54 2.77
N ASP A 57 -1.37 -8.61 3.46
CA ASP A 57 -1.05 -8.53 4.89
C ASP A 57 0.18 -7.64 5.14
N ASN A 58 -0.01 -6.59 5.94
CA ASN A 58 1.02 -5.57 6.20
C ASN A 58 2.27 -6.14 6.85
N ILE A 59 2.11 -7.07 7.80
CA ILE A 59 3.22 -7.62 8.59
C ILE A 59 4.05 -8.58 7.72
N ILE A 60 3.38 -9.47 6.99
CA ILE A 60 4.04 -10.42 6.09
C ILE A 60 4.72 -9.65 4.94
N ARG A 61 4.05 -8.65 4.35
CA ARG A 61 4.65 -7.78 3.32
C ARG A 61 5.93 -7.11 3.83
N LYS A 62 5.92 -6.58 5.05
CA LYS A 62 7.09 -5.96 5.69
C LYS A 62 8.24 -6.93 5.93
N GLN A 63 7.95 -8.16 6.39
CA GLN A 63 8.96 -9.19 6.61
C GLN A 63 9.63 -9.60 5.29
N ILE A 64 8.83 -9.84 4.24
CA ILE A 64 9.35 -10.22 2.92
C ILE A 64 10.10 -9.06 2.28
N TYR A 65 9.64 -7.82 2.46
CA TYR A 65 10.36 -6.62 2.02
C TYR A 65 11.79 -6.58 2.55
N LYS A 66 11.97 -6.78 3.86
CA LYS A 66 13.30 -6.84 4.48
C LYS A 66 14.16 -7.96 3.91
N LYS A 67 13.60 -9.17 3.75
CA LYS A 67 14.29 -10.35 3.19
C LYS A 67 14.78 -10.13 1.76
N VAL A 68 13.92 -9.58 0.90
CA VAL A 68 14.22 -9.31 -0.52
C VAL A 68 15.25 -8.19 -0.64
N LEU A 69 15.08 -7.11 0.11
CA LEU A 69 16.01 -5.98 0.11
C LEU A 69 17.42 -6.40 0.60
N ALA A 70 17.50 -7.18 1.69
CA ALA A 70 18.76 -7.73 2.18
C ALA A 70 19.45 -8.67 1.18
N SER A 71 18.71 -9.21 0.22
CA SER A 71 19.25 -10.03 -0.86
C SER A 71 19.70 -9.20 -2.07
N GLY A 72 19.70 -7.86 -1.99
CA GLY A 72 20.19 -6.95 -3.01
C GLY A 72 19.26 -6.76 -4.22
N PHE A 73 17.97 -7.09 -4.09
CA PHE A 73 16.99 -6.79 -5.13
C PHE A 73 16.48 -5.35 -5.00
N LYS A 74 16.17 -4.74 -6.15
CA LYS A 74 15.47 -3.46 -6.22
C LYS A 74 13.97 -3.70 -6.15
N ILE A 75 13.33 -3.22 -5.08
CA ILE A 75 11.89 -3.36 -4.89
C ILE A 75 11.20 -2.12 -5.48
N VAL A 76 10.58 -2.23 -6.64
CA VAL A 76 10.01 -1.07 -7.35
C VAL A 76 8.63 -0.69 -6.81
N ASN A 77 8.14 0.49 -7.21
CA ASN A 77 6.74 0.85 -7.04
C ASN A 77 5.95 0.39 -8.28
N LEU A 78 4.70 -0.02 -8.07
CA LEU A 78 3.73 -0.27 -9.14
C LEU A 78 2.64 0.81 -9.06
N ILE A 79 2.64 1.72 -10.03
CA ILE A 79 1.74 2.88 -10.05
C ILE A 79 0.95 2.84 -11.35
N ASP A 80 -0.37 2.63 -11.27
CA ASP A 80 -1.22 2.56 -12.44
C ASP A 80 -1.24 3.89 -13.23
N LYS A 81 -1.34 3.80 -14.56
CA LYS A 81 -1.38 4.99 -15.43
C LYS A 81 -2.65 5.84 -15.27
N ASN A 82 -3.73 5.27 -14.75
CA ASN A 82 -5.01 5.97 -14.55
C ASN A 82 -5.11 6.61 -13.17
N THR A 83 -3.97 7.01 -12.59
CA THR A 83 -3.90 7.68 -11.30
C THR A 83 -3.63 9.16 -11.49
N PHE A 84 -4.10 9.97 -10.56
CA PHE A 84 -3.67 11.37 -10.46
C PHE A 84 -2.78 11.53 -9.23
N ILE A 85 -1.54 11.94 -9.46
CA ILE A 85 -0.58 12.25 -8.40
C ILE A 85 -0.13 13.68 -8.61
N SER A 86 -0.37 14.55 -7.63
CA SER A 86 0.07 15.93 -7.67
C SER A 86 1.60 16.00 -7.86
N PRO A 87 2.13 16.93 -8.67
CA PRO A 87 3.57 17.15 -8.80
C PRO A 87 4.28 17.51 -7.49
N SER A 88 3.53 18.01 -6.48
CA SER A 88 4.07 18.32 -5.16
C SER A 88 3.88 17.20 -4.13
N ALA A 89 3.25 16.08 -4.50
CA ALA A 89 3.18 14.91 -3.64
C ALA A 89 4.54 14.19 -3.60
N ASN A 90 4.85 13.58 -2.47
CA ASN A 90 6.08 12.82 -2.28
C ASN A 90 5.74 11.33 -2.16
N ILE A 91 6.13 10.55 -3.16
CA ILE A 91 6.04 9.10 -3.17
C ILE A 91 7.44 8.54 -3.03
N GLU A 92 7.71 7.76 -1.98
CA GLU A 92 9.04 7.18 -1.77
C GLU A 92 9.44 6.29 -2.95
N GLU A 93 10.55 6.61 -3.64
CA GLU A 93 10.98 5.87 -4.82
C GLU A 93 11.47 4.46 -4.49
N ASN A 94 11.24 3.50 -5.40
CA ASN A 94 11.75 2.13 -5.30
C ASN A 94 11.56 1.52 -3.89
N SER A 95 10.32 1.64 -3.39
CA SER A 95 9.99 1.37 -2.00
C SER A 95 8.83 0.39 -1.84
N GLY A 96 8.48 -0.37 -2.89
CA GLY A 96 7.42 -1.39 -2.83
C GLY A 96 6.02 -0.82 -2.63
N ILE A 97 5.76 0.40 -3.10
CA ILE A 97 4.44 1.05 -3.03
C ILE A 97 3.55 0.56 -4.17
N LEU A 98 2.31 0.18 -3.86
CA LEU A 98 1.26 -0.08 -4.84
C LEU A 98 0.29 1.10 -4.91
N ILE A 99 0.07 1.63 -6.11
CA ILE A 99 -0.98 2.63 -6.39
C ILE A 99 -1.87 2.07 -7.50
N MET A 100 -3.08 1.69 -7.13
CA MET A 100 -4.09 1.06 -7.99
C MET A 100 -4.82 2.08 -8.88
N PRO A 101 -5.63 1.64 -9.87
CA PRO A 101 -6.34 2.55 -10.77
C PRO A 101 -7.25 3.54 -10.04
N TYR A 102 -7.36 4.74 -10.59
CA TYR A 102 -8.20 5.84 -10.10
C TYR A 102 -7.88 6.34 -8.69
N VAL A 103 -6.69 6.02 -8.17
CA VAL A 103 -6.20 6.66 -6.96
C VAL A 103 -5.87 8.13 -7.24
N VAL A 104 -6.23 8.98 -6.29
CA VAL A 104 -5.90 10.42 -6.28
C VAL A 104 -5.01 10.71 -5.08
N VAL A 105 -3.84 11.29 -5.33
CA VAL A 105 -2.91 11.79 -4.30
C VAL A 105 -2.69 13.28 -4.52
N ASN A 106 -3.20 14.11 -3.61
CA ASN A 106 -3.19 15.56 -3.74
C ASN A 106 -1.92 16.22 -3.18
N ALA A 107 -1.86 17.55 -3.31
CA ALA A 107 -0.66 18.35 -3.06
C ALA A 107 -0.01 18.09 -1.71
N LYS A 108 1.32 17.95 -1.70
CA LYS A 108 2.15 17.76 -0.50
C LYS A 108 1.82 16.52 0.35
N ALA A 109 0.97 15.61 -0.13
CA ALA A 109 0.79 14.33 0.54
C ALA A 109 2.08 13.51 0.48
N LYS A 110 2.38 12.76 1.55
CA LYS A 110 3.55 11.88 1.65
C LYS A 110 3.12 10.43 1.78
N ILE A 111 3.62 9.58 0.88
CA ILE A 111 3.39 8.14 0.87
C ILE A 111 4.72 7.42 1.16
N GLU A 112 4.77 6.71 2.29
CA GLU A 112 5.97 5.98 2.72
C GLU A 112 6.04 4.56 2.13
N ARG A 113 7.19 3.91 2.25
CA ARG A 113 7.47 2.57 1.73
C ARG A 113 6.42 1.51 2.08
N GLY A 114 6.21 0.58 1.15
CA GLY A 114 5.37 -0.60 1.32
C GLY A 114 3.87 -0.30 1.44
N VAL A 115 3.45 0.94 1.24
CA VAL A 115 2.05 1.34 1.29
C VAL A 115 1.28 0.75 0.11
N ILE A 116 0.04 0.34 0.38
CA ILE A 116 -0.95 0.00 -0.64
C ILE A 116 -2.01 1.09 -0.66
N LEU A 117 -2.13 1.82 -1.76
CA LEU A 117 -3.27 2.66 -2.10
C LEU A 117 -4.13 1.89 -3.10
N ASN A 118 -5.23 1.32 -2.63
CA ASN A 118 -6.05 0.43 -3.43
C ASN A 118 -7.06 1.19 -4.29
N THR A 119 -7.76 0.49 -5.18
CA THR A 119 -8.58 1.06 -6.26
C THR A 119 -9.49 2.17 -5.77
N ALA A 120 -9.46 3.32 -6.44
CA ALA A 120 -10.27 4.50 -6.13
C ALA A 120 -10.14 5.03 -4.69
N SER A 121 -9.03 4.74 -3.98
CA SER A 121 -8.72 5.43 -2.73
C SER A 121 -8.27 6.87 -2.99
N VAL A 122 -8.53 7.77 -2.03
CA VAL A 122 -8.21 9.20 -2.15
C VAL A 122 -7.39 9.65 -0.95
N ILE A 123 -6.24 10.26 -1.24
CA ILE A 123 -5.35 10.86 -0.26
C ILE A 123 -5.32 12.37 -0.52
N GLU A 124 -6.02 13.13 0.33
CA GLU A 124 -6.07 14.58 0.20
C GLU A 124 -4.75 15.27 0.54
N HIS A 125 -4.70 16.58 0.28
CA HIS A 125 -3.53 17.41 0.48
C HIS A 125 -2.92 17.24 1.89
N GLU A 126 -1.60 17.28 1.96
CA GLU A 126 -0.80 17.27 3.22
C GLU A 126 -0.97 16.04 4.11
N CYS A 127 -1.63 14.99 3.61
CA CYS A 127 -1.70 13.72 4.31
C CYS A 127 -0.30 13.08 4.47
N VAL A 128 -0.15 12.26 5.51
CA VAL A 128 1.01 11.38 5.66
C VAL A 128 0.50 9.96 5.85
N ILE A 129 0.91 9.05 4.95
CA ILE A 129 0.55 7.64 5.03
C ILE A 129 1.80 6.84 5.42
N GLY A 130 1.82 6.36 6.65
CA GLY A 130 2.96 5.67 7.25
C GLY A 130 3.29 4.33 6.59
N GLU A 131 4.55 3.91 6.74
CA GLU A 131 5.07 2.70 6.09
C GLU A 131 4.18 1.44 6.29
N PHE A 132 4.08 0.64 5.23
CA PHE A 132 3.33 -0.62 5.19
C PHE A 132 1.83 -0.51 5.53
N THR A 133 1.26 0.69 5.52
CA THR A 133 -0.18 0.88 5.66
C THR A 133 -0.93 0.46 4.39
N HIS A 134 -2.14 -0.07 4.57
CA HIS A 134 -3.04 -0.42 3.46
C HIS A 134 -4.30 0.44 3.54
N ILE A 135 -4.42 1.36 2.59
CA ILE A 135 -5.62 2.13 2.30
C ILE A 135 -6.45 1.34 1.28
N SER A 136 -7.50 0.66 1.75
CA SER A 136 -8.26 -0.28 0.92
C SER A 136 -9.17 0.43 -0.08
N VAL A 137 -9.89 -0.36 -0.87
CA VAL A 137 -10.70 0.07 -2.01
C VAL A 137 -11.66 1.19 -1.58
N GLY A 138 -11.66 2.31 -2.29
CA GLY A 138 -12.56 3.43 -2.05
C GLY A 138 -12.38 4.15 -0.70
N ALA A 139 -11.38 3.80 0.11
CA ALA A 139 -11.11 4.48 1.37
C ALA A 139 -10.52 5.88 1.15
N LYS A 140 -10.89 6.85 2.00
CA LYS A 140 -10.58 8.28 1.77
C LYS A 140 -10.00 8.94 3.02
N CYS A 141 -8.85 9.58 2.87
CA CYS A 141 -8.26 10.45 3.88
C CYS A 141 -8.48 11.90 3.46
N ALA A 142 -9.14 12.69 4.29
CA ALA A 142 -9.31 14.13 4.05
C ALA A 142 -8.02 14.92 4.38
N GLY A 143 -8.04 16.24 4.15
CA GLY A 143 -6.84 17.08 4.23
C GLY A 143 -6.09 16.97 5.57
N ASN A 144 -4.76 16.93 5.48
CA ASN A 144 -3.83 16.90 6.61
C ASN A 144 -4.04 15.74 7.60
N VAL A 145 -4.58 14.61 7.14
CA VAL A 145 -4.69 13.38 7.94
C VAL A 145 -3.34 12.67 8.10
N LYS A 146 -3.05 12.16 9.30
CA LYS A 146 -1.83 11.38 9.59
C LYS A 146 -2.19 9.94 9.92
N ILE A 147 -1.80 9.02 9.04
CA ILE A 147 -1.97 7.58 9.26
C ILE A 147 -0.64 6.99 9.71
N GLY A 148 -0.66 6.34 10.87
CA GLY A 148 0.49 5.63 11.40
C GLY A 148 0.92 4.44 10.55
N LYS A 149 1.96 3.76 11.02
CA LYS A 149 2.58 2.60 10.35
C LYS A 149 1.72 1.35 10.47
N ASN A 150 1.79 0.48 9.47
CA ASN A 150 1.11 -0.82 9.42
C ASN A 150 -0.42 -0.73 9.68
N CYS A 151 -1.05 0.41 9.41
CA CYS A 151 -2.49 0.56 9.58
C CYS A 151 -3.27 -0.12 8.45
N PHE A 152 -4.54 -0.40 8.70
CA PHE A 152 -5.47 -0.86 7.67
C PHE A 152 -6.72 0.01 7.69
N LEU A 153 -7.02 0.65 6.57
CA LEU A 153 -8.29 1.34 6.35
C LEU A 153 -9.15 0.47 5.45
N GLY A 154 -10.24 -0.05 6.00
CA GLY A 154 -11.16 -0.94 5.31
C GLY A 154 -11.87 -0.28 4.13
N ILE A 155 -12.48 -1.12 3.28
CA ILE A 155 -13.21 -0.68 2.09
C ILE A 155 -14.22 0.42 2.42
N ASN A 156 -14.24 1.50 1.62
CA ASN A 156 -15.12 2.65 1.80
C ASN A 156 -15.08 3.32 3.18
N SER A 157 -14.03 3.11 3.97
CA SER A 157 -13.82 3.88 5.21
C SER A 157 -13.34 5.30 4.90
N CYS A 158 -13.57 6.25 5.81
CA CYS A 158 -13.05 7.60 5.66
C CYS A 158 -12.61 8.22 6.98
N ILE A 159 -11.70 9.20 6.88
CA ILE A 159 -11.17 9.94 8.01
C ILE A 159 -11.34 11.44 7.73
N LEU A 160 -11.92 12.16 8.69
CA LEU A 160 -12.13 13.61 8.61
C LEU A 160 -10.81 14.40 8.67
N PRO A 161 -10.79 15.68 8.25
CA PRO A 161 -9.57 16.48 8.16
C PRO A 161 -8.83 16.64 9.50
N ASN A 162 -7.51 16.79 9.44
CA ASN A 162 -6.63 17.07 10.59
C ASN A 162 -6.60 15.99 11.68
N LEU A 163 -7.05 14.77 11.37
CA LEU A 163 -7.06 13.67 12.32
C LEU A 163 -5.82 12.78 12.19
N SER A 164 -5.46 12.15 13.30
CA SER A 164 -4.39 11.16 13.38
C SER A 164 -4.95 9.79 13.75
N LEU A 165 -4.40 8.73 13.13
CA LEU A 165 -4.65 7.33 13.48
C LEU A 165 -3.33 6.67 13.87
N ALA A 166 -3.23 6.18 15.10
CA ALA A 166 -2.01 5.58 15.64
C ALA A 166 -1.55 4.32 14.89
N ASP A 167 -0.25 4.04 14.97
CA ASP A 167 0.38 2.85 14.39
C ASP A 167 -0.36 1.55 14.75
N ASN A 168 -0.42 0.62 13.80
CA ASN A 168 -1.05 -0.70 13.92
C ASN A 168 -2.56 -0.64 14.22
N SER A 169 -3.23 0.44 13.82
CA SER A 169 -4.69 0.56 13.94
C SER A 169 -5.43 0.01 12.72
N ILE A 170 -6.67 -0.38 12.96
CA ILE A 170 -7.60 -0.87 11.94
C ILE A 170 -8.82 0.04 11.97
N LEU A 171 -9.14 0.68 10.85
CA LEU A 171 -10.43 1.30 10.60
C LEU A 171 -11.26 0.32 9.78
N GLY A 172 -12.40 -0.12 10.30
CA GLY A 172 -13.26 -1.10 9.65
C GLY A 172 -13.86 -0.59 8.33
N GLY A 173 -14.34 -1.52 7.50
CA GLY A 173 -15.04 -1.17 6.27
C GLY A 173 -16.26 -0.28 6.54
N GLY A 174 -16.43 0.76 5.74
CA GLY A 174 -17.51 1.76 5.86
C GLY A 174 -17.46 2.64 7.10
N ALA A 175 -16.41 2.54 7.93
CA ALA A 175 -16.30 3.33 9.15
C ALA A 175 -15.85 4.77 8.87
N THR A 176 -16.33 5.72 9.67
CA THR A 176 -15.97 7.14 9.56
C THR A 176 -15.28 7.61 10.83
N LEU A 177 -13.97 7.82 10.77
CA LEU A 177 -13.20 8.36 11.89
C LEU A 177 -13.42 9.86 12.00
N VAL A 178 -13.99 10.29 13.14
CA VAL A 178 -14.36 11.68 13.40
C VAL A 178 -13.56 12.32 14.55
N LYS A 179 -12.65 11.55 15.18
CA LYS A 179 -11.76 12.00 16.25
C LYS A 179 -10.39 11.35 16.08
N SER A 180 -9.33 12.04 16.50
CA SER A 180 -7.97 11.47 16.48
C SER A 180 -7.87 10.33 17.49
N GLU A 181 -7.15 9.29 17.10
CA GLU A 181 -6.91 8.10 17.91
C GLU A 181 -5.40 7.94 18.09
N ASN A 182 -4.92 8.34 19.26
CA ASN A 182 -3.50 8.31 19.60
C ASN A 182 -3.02 6.95 20.13
N GLU A 183 -3.96 6.02 20.36
CA GLU A 183 -3.67 4.66 20.80
C GLU A 183 -4.17 3.65 19.76
N LYS A 184 -3.35 2.65 19.47
CA LYS A 184 -3.71 1.58 18.52
C LYS A 184 -5.07 0.97 18.86
N GLY A 185 -5.87 0.65 17.86
CA GLY A 185 -7.19 0.07 18.10
C GLY A 185 -7.86 -0.41 16.83
N VAL A 186 -8.98 -1.10 17.01
CA VAL A 186 -9.92 -1.42 15.93
C VAL A 186 -11.11 -0.48 16.06
N PHE A 187 -11.38 0.31 15.04
CA PHE A 187 -12.43 1.32 15.03
C PHE A 187 -13.48 0.98 13.98
N ILE A 188 -14.75 0.90 14.36
CA ILE A 188 -15.84 0.48 13.48
C ILE A 188 -17.07 1.38 13.63
N GLY A 189 -17.88 1.48 12.58
CA GLY A 189 -19.16 2.20 12.58
C GLY A 189 -19.08 3.67 12.13
N VAL A 190 -20.23 4.34 12.18
CA VAL A 190 -20.40 5.76 11.81
C VAL A 190 -21.17 6.46 12.94
N PRO A 191 -20.53 7.27 13.78
CA PRO A 191 -19.07 7.50 13.84
C PRO A 191 -18.31 6.25 14.28
N ALA A 192 -17.05 6.15 13.88
CA ALA A 192 -16.18 5.05 14.26
C ALA A 192 -15.94 5.05 15.77
N LYS A 193 -16.14 3.91 16.41
CA LYS A 193 -15.89 3.69 17.84
C LYS A 193 -14.93 2.53 18.01
N ARG A 194 -14.11 2.60 19.07
CA ARG A 194 -13.22 1.51 19.47
C ARG A 194 -14.05 0.25 19.73
N LYS A 195 -13.73 -0.83 19.02
CA LYS A 195 -14.27 -2.16 19.28
C LYS A 195 -13.65 -2.68 20.57
N ILE A 196 -14.48 -2.83 21.60
CA ILE A 196 -14.11 -3.50 22.84
C ILE A 196 -14.41 -4.99 22.62
N SER A 197 -13.40 -5.84 22.77
CA SER A 197 -13.63 -7.28 22.87
C SER A 197 -14.30 -7.54 24.23
N ILE A 198 -15.50 -8.11 24.22
CA ILE A 198 -16.16 -8.66 25.42
C ILE A 198 -15.61 -10.06 25.66
#